data_AF-A0A932RGV3-F1
#
_entry.id   AF-A0A932RGV3-F1
#
_cell.length_a   1.000
_cell.length_b   1.000
_cell.length_c   1.000
_cell.angle_alpha   90.00
_cell.angle_beta   90.00
_cell.angle_gamma   90.00
#
_symmetry.space_group_name_H-M   'P 1'
#
loop_
_entity.id
_entity.type
_entity.pdbx_description
1 polymer ?
#
loop_
_entity_poly.entity_id
_entity_poly.type
_entity_poly.pdbx_seq_one_letter_code
_entity_poly.pdbx_strand_id
1 'polypeptide(L)' 'MITDTEVKMKGVKALTESLGSVDAERFIALIQREPFDYTKWQRTLWEGESVEEISRSAMKLYETMPNKPLPRTAKRRR' A
#
# COMPACT_ATOMS: atom_id res chain seq x y z
N MET A 1 -14.70 4.37 -10.59
CA MET A 1 -13.25 4.04 -10.55
C MET A 1 -12.52 5.37 -10.49
N ILE A 2 -11.56 5.54 -9.58
CA ILE A 2 -10.78 6.79 -9.52
C ILE A 2 -9.95 6.87 -10.81
N THR A 3 -9.89 8.04 -11.42
CA THR A 3 -9.11 8.26 -12.65
C THR A 3 -7.62 8.42 -12.34
N ASP A 4 -6.75 8.12 -13.30
CA ASP A 4 -5.30 8.31 -13.15
C ASP A 4 -4.95 9.74 -12.74
N THR A 5 -5.67 10.72 -13.26
CA THR A 5 -5.53 12.14 -12.91
C THR A 5 -5.85 12.39 -11.44
N GLU A 6 -6.96 11.83 -10.93
CA GLU A 6 -7.33 11.97 -9.53
C GLU A 6 -6.33 11.29 -8.59
N VAL A 7 -5.77 10.13 -8.99
CA VAL A 7 -4.70 9.46 -8.22
C VAL A 7 -3.47 10.36 -8.14
N LYS A 8 -3.02 10.92 -9.26
CA LYS A 8 -1.86 11.83 -9.30
C LYS A 8 -2.08 13.08 -8.46
N MET A 9 -3.24 13.72 -8.58
CA MET A 9 -3.56 14.92 -7.80
C MET A 9 -3.57 14.65 -6.30
N LYS A 10 -4.17 13.53 -5.86
CA LYS A 10 -4.14 13.12 -4.45
C LYS A 10 -2.72 12.81 -3.97
N GLY A 11 -1.92 12.14 -4.81
CA GLY A 11 -0.52 11.83 -4.50
C GLY A 11 0.35 13.07 -4.32
N VAL A 12 0.28 14.02 -5.25
CA VAL A 12 1.05 15.29 -5.17
C VAL A 12 0.64 16.09 -3.94
N LYS A 13 -0.66 16.15 -3.63
CA LYS A 13 -1.16 16.81 -2.43
C LYS A 13 -0.60 16.16 -1.15
N ALA A 14 -0.68 14.83 -1.04
CA ALA A 14 -0.16 14.11 0.12
C ALA A 14 1.35 14.28 0.30
N LEU A 15 2.12 14.26 -0.80
CA LEU A 15 3.57 14.52 -0.78
C LEU A 15 3.88 15.95 -0.31
N THR A 16 3.15 16.94 -0.82
CA THR A 16 3.35 18.34 -0.44
C THR A 16 3.00 18.60 1.03
N GLU A 17 1.94 17.98 1.54
CA GLU A 17 1.52 18.10 2.95
C GLU A 17 2.50 17.42 3.92
N SER A 18 3.18 16.35 3.49
CA SER A 18 4.10 15.58 4.34
C SER A 18 5.56 16.03 4.26
N LEU A 19 6.03 16.44 3.08
CA LEU A 19 7.43 16.78 2.81
C LEU A 19 7.65 18.28 2.56
N GLY A 20 6.59 19.04 2.27
CA GLY A 20 6.71 20.40 1.73
C GLY A 20 6.93 20.41 0.21
N SER A 21 6.80 21.59 -0.41
CA SER A 21 6.80 21.73 -1.88
C SER A 21 8.13 21.32 -2.54
N VAL A 22 9.26 21.76 -1.97
CA VAL A 22 10.60 21.51 -2.55
C VAL A 22 10.97 20.03 -2.47
N ASP A 23 10.76 19.39 -1.32
CA ASP A 23 11.11 17.97 -1.15
C ASP A 23 10.13 17.04 -1.86
N ALA A 24 8.85 17.43 -2.00
CA ALA A 24 7.89 16.69 -2.84
C ALA A 24 8.31 16.66 -4.31
N GLU A 25 8.75 17.79 -4.87
CA GLU A 25 9.29 17.83 -6.24
C GLU A 25 10.54 16.97 -6.39
N ARG A 26 11.47 17.06 -5.43
CA ARG A 26 12.67 16.23 -5.41
C ARG A 26 12.34 14.73 -5.36
N PHE A 27 11.37 14.34 -4.53
CA PHE A 27 10.91 12.95 -4.44
C PHE A 27 10.37 12.44 -5.78
N ILE A 28 9.50 13.22 -6.44
CA ILE A 28 8.95 12.86 -7.75
C ILE A 28 10.08 12.72 -8.79
N ALA A 29 11.04 13.64 -8.78
CA ALA A 29 12.18 13.58 -9.69
C ALA A 29 13.06 12.33 -9.45
N LEU A 30 13.27 11.92 -8.20
CA LEU A 30 14.02 10.70 -7.86
C LEU A 30 13.29 9.43 -8.34
N ILE A 31 11.99 9.34 -8.08
CA ILE A 31 11.16 8.20 -8.51
C ILE A 31 11.07 8.10 -10.04
N GLN A 32 11.16 9.22 -10.76
CA GLN A 32 11.18 9.20 -12.23
C GLN A 32 12.55 8.83 -12.81
N ARG A 33 13.65 9.14 -12.11
CA ARG A 33 15.02 8.87 -12.58
C ARG A 33 15.44 7.42 -12.37
N GLU A 34 15.00 6.81 -11.27
CA GLU A 34 15.38 5.44 -10.92
C GLU A 34 14.13 4.58 -10.74
N PRO A 35 14.10 3.36 -11.31
CA PRO A 35 13.00 2.45 -11.08
C PRO A 35 12.94 2.07 -9.59
N PHE A 36 11.90 2.53 -8.91
CA PHE A 36 11.65 2.16 -7.53
C PHE A 36 11.23 0.69 -7.45
N ASP A 37 12.03 -0.14 -6.78
CA ASP A 37 11.70 -1.55 -6.56
C ASP A 37 10.65 -1.68 -5.45
N TYR A 38 9.39 -1.65 -5.87
CA TYR A 38 8.24 -1.89 -5.00
C TYR A 38 8.33 -3.24 -4.26
N THR A 39 8.91 -4.28 -4.87
CA THR A 39 9.01 -5.61 -4.26
C THR A 39 9.99 -5.58 -3.09
N LYS A 40 11.12 -4.88 -3.27
CA LYS A 40 12.12 -4.71 -2.22
C LYS A 40 11.56 -3.86 -1.07
N TRP A 41 10.93 -2.73 -1.38
CA TRP A 41 10.31 -1.87 -0.36
C TRP A 41 9.18 -2.59 0.40
N GLN A 42 8.32 -3.35 -0.28
CA GLN A 42 7.25 -4.10 0.36
C GLN A 42 7.79 -5.12 1.38
N ARG A 43 8.93 -5.76 1.10
CA ARG A 43 9.56 -6.69 2.06
C ARG A 43 9.99 -5.98 3.35
N THR A 44 10.41 -4.72 3.25
CA THR A 44 10.80 -3.90 4.40
C THR A 44 9.61 -3.41 5.22
N LEU A 45 8.38 -3.42 4.66
CA LEU A 45 7.19 -2.87 5.31
C LEU A 45 6.82 -3.61 6.60
N TRP A 46 7.19 -4.90 6.70
CA TRP A 46 6.92 -5.75 7.85
C TRP A 46 8.20 -6.27 8.52
N GLU A 47 9.34 -5.61 8.29
CA GLU A 47 10.59 -5.92 9.00
C GLU A 47 10.42 -5.62 10.50
N GLY A 48 9.90 -6.60 11.25
CA GLY A 48 9.56 -6.47 12.67
C GLY A 48 8.26 -7.15 13.08
N GLU A 49 7.39 -7.50 12.13
CA GLU A 49 6.17 -8.27 12.40
C GLU A 49 6.31 -9.71 11.90
N SER A 50 5.93 -10.66 12.75
CA SER A 50 5.82 -12.07 12.34
C SER A 50 4.65 -12.26 11.36
N VAL A 51 4.74 -13.30 10.54
CA VAL A 51 3.66 -13.68 9.60
C VAL A 51 2.35 -13.91 10.35
N GLU A 52 2.42 -14.47 11.57
CA GLU A 52 1.30 -14.70 12.46
C GLU A 52 0.64 -13.39 12.94
N GLU A 53 1.41 -12.35 13.24
CA GLU A 53 0.90 -11.03 13.65
C GLU A 53 0.21 -10.33 12.49
N ILE A 54 0.83 -10.33 11.31
CA ILE A 54 0.24 -9.78 10.07
C ILE A 54 -1.07 -10.50 9.76
N SER A 55 -1.08 -11.84 9.84
CA SER A 55 -2.27 -12.67 9.62
C SER A 55 -3.39 -12.35 10.62
N ARG A 56 -3.06 -12.21 11.90
CA ARG A 56 -4.01 -11.85 12.96
C ARG A 56 -4.60 -10.45 12.75
N SER A 57 -3.76 -9.48 12.41
CA SER A 57 -4.19 -8.11 12.11
C SER A 57 -5.10 -8.06 10.88
N ALA A 58 -4.77 -8.82 9.83
CA ALA A 58 -5.61 -8.96 8.64
C ALA A 58 -6.98 -9.59 8.97
N MET A 59 -7.00 -10.65 9.80
CA MET A 59 -8.25 -11.28 10.24
C MET A 59 -9.12 -10.35 11.08
N LYS A 60 -8.51 -9.58 11.99
CA LYS A 60 -9.22 -8.59 12.80
C LYS A 60 -9.86 -7.51 11.93
N LEU A 61 -9.13 -6.99 10.94
CA LEU A 61 -9.68 -6.03 9.97
C LEU A 61 -10.85 -6.64 9.19
N TYR A 62 -10.69 -7.88 8.72
CA TYR A 62 -11.70 -8.63 7.96
C TYR A 62 -12.99 -8.88 8.76
N GLU A 63 -12.90 -9.09 10.07
CA GLU A 63 -14.07 -9.22 10.96
C GLU A 63 -14.84 -7.92 11.13
N THR A 64 -14.15 -6.78 11.11
CA THR A 64 -14.77 -5.45 11.26
C THR A 64 -15.32 -4.86 9.97
N MET A 65 -15.14 -5.52 8.82
CA MET A 65 -15.60 -5.02 7.53
C MET A 65 -17.12 -5.16 7.35
N PRO A 66 -17.85 -4.09 6.97
CA PRO A 66 -19.31 -4.08 6.87
C PRO A 66 -19.89 -4.91 5.71
N ASN A 67 -19.07 -5.32 4.74
CA ASN A 67 -19.49 -6.18 3.63
C ASN A 67 -18.39 -7.23 3.34
N LYS A 68 -18.40 -8.28 4.15
CA LYS A 68 -17.37 -9.32 4.20
C LYS A 68 -17.41 -10.19 2.93
N PRO A 69 -16.38 -10.19 2.06
CA PRO A 69 -16.34 -11.13 0.94
C PRO A 69 -16.20 -12.56 1.48
N LEU A 70 -16.89 -13.52 0.85
CA LEU A 70 -16.83 -14.93 1.26
C LEU A 70 -15.36 -15.39 1.31
N PRO A 71 -14.93 -16.05 2.39
CA PRO A 71 -13.58 -16.59 2.45
C PRO A 71 -13.40 -17.52 1.26
N ARG A 72 -12.30 -17.37 0.52
CA ARG A 72 -11.92 -18.31 -0.54
C ARG A 72 -11.54 -19.61 0.15
N THR A 73 -12.55 -20.39 0.56
CA THR A 73 -12.38 -21.72 1.11
C THR A 73 -11.47 -22.46 0.15
N ALA A 74 -10.35 -22.93 0.68
CA ALA A 74 -9.34 -23.67 -0.05
C ALA A 74 -10.04 -24.57 -1.07
N LYS A 75 -9.74 -24.36 -2.36
CA LYS A 75 -10.06 -25.35 -3.39
C LYS A 75 -9.45 -26.65 -2.90
N ARG A 76 -10.28 -27.48 -2.26
CA ARG A 76 -9.97 -28.86 -1.94
C ARG A 76 -9.56 -29.45 -3.28
N ARG A 77 -8.27 -29.74 -3.40
CA ARG A 77 -7.76 -30.67 -4.39
C ARG A 77 -8.66 -31.91 -4.32
N ARG A 78 -9.41 -32.14 -5.39
CA ARG A 78 -9.72 -33.46 -5.90
C ARG A 78 -9.30 -33.46 -7.36
#